data_AF-A0A9X0R551-F1
#
_entry.id   AF-A0A9X0R551-F1
#
_cell.length_a   1.000
_cell.length_b   1.000
_cell.length_c   1.000
_cell.angle_alpha   90.00
_cell.angle_beta   90.00
_cell.angle_gamma   90.00
#
_symmetry.space_group_name_H-M   'P 1'
#
loop_
_entity.id
_entity.type
_entity.pdbx_description
1 polymer ?
#
loop_
_entity_poly.entity_id
_entity_poly.type
_entity_poly.pdbx_seq_one_letter_code
_entity_poly.pdbx_strand_id
1 'polypeptide(L)'
;NMGQPLADLLREAKRDVIEASRGTITYERTKDNWFVLSGYVAGRIFYRRTFLSRAGQVIATLWIEFPRDMRPCFEEAVTTMSLSFRESR
;
A
#
# COMPACT_ATOMS: atom_id res chain seq x y z
N ASN A 1 14.99 -9.70 -17.82
CA ASN A 1 14.19 -9.69 -16.58
C ASN A 1 12.97 -8.80 -16.84
N MET A 2 11.83 -9.37 -17.24
CA MET A 2 10.60 -8.58 -17.47
C MET A 2 9.95 -8.29 -16.11
N GLY A 3 9.70 -7.02 -15.78
CA GLY A 3 9.00 -6.69 -14.54
C GLY A 3 7.56 -7.20 -14.54
N GLN A 4 6.94 -7.22 -13.37
CA GLN A 4 5.58 -7.71 -13.21
C GLN A 4 4.56 -6.60 -13.50
N PRO A 5 3.45 -6.91 -14.19
CA PRO A 5 2.36 -5.96 -14.36
C PRO A 5 1.81 -5.46 -13.02
N LEU A 6 1.46 -4.17 -12.94
CA LEU A 6 0.84 -3.55 -11.76
C LEU A 6 -0.35 -4.35 -11.24
N ALA A 7 -1.18 -4.85 -12.15
CA ALA A 7 -2.38 -5.62 -11.81
C ALA A 7 -2.03 -6.94 -11.10
N ASP A 8 -0.91 -7.57 -11.44
CA ASP A 8 -0.49 -8.82 -10.83
C ASP A 8 0.06 -8.57 -9.42
N LEU A 9 0.88 -7.53 -9.24
CA LEU A 9 1.36 -7.11 -7.92
C LEU A 9 0.23 -6.65 -7.00
N LEU A 10 -0.75 -5.91 -7.53
CA LEU A 10 -1.93 -5.53 -6.77
C LEU A 10 -2.73 -6.77 -6.35
N ARG A 11 -2.91 -7.75 -7.25
CA ARG A 11 -3.62 -9.00 -6.94
C ARG A 11 -2.91 -9.80 -5.86
N GLU A 12 -1.58 -9.91 -5.94
CA GLU A 12 -0.74 -10.55 -4.92
C GLU A 12 -0.86 -9.83 -3.57
N ALA A 13 -0.70 -8.50 -3.55
CA ALA A 13 -0.84 -7.70 -2.35
C ALA A 13 -2.22 -7.85 -1.69
N LYS A 14 -3.29 -7.95 -2.49
CA LYS A 14 -4.65 -8.20 -1.97
C LYS A 14 -4.78 -9.60 -1.40
N ARG A 15 -4.17 -10.61 -2.05
CA ARG A 15 -4.15 -12.00 -1.57
C ARG A 15 -3.46 -12.11 -0.22
N ASP A 16 -2.31 -11.46 -0.07
CA ASP A 16 -1.55 -11.47 1.19
C ASP A 16 -2.37 -10.91 2.35
N VAL A 17 -3.13 -9.83 2.10
CA VAL A 17 -4.01 -9.24 3.11
C VAL A 17 -5.19 -10.17 3.42
N ILE A 18 -5.92 -10.64 2.42
CA ILE A 18 -7.20 -11.34 2.63
C ILE A 18 -6.99 -12.79 3.05
N GLU A 19 -6.14 -13.52 2.34
CA GLU A 19 -6.00 -14.97 2.49
C GLU A 19 -4.93 -15.31 3.53
N ALA A 20 -3.72 -14.76 3.36
CA ALA A 20 -2.59 -15.10 4.24
C ALA A 20 -2.75 -14.46 5.63
N SER A 21 -3.20 -13.22 5.69
CA SER A 21 -3.28 -12.45 6.95
C SER A 21 -4.68 -12.41 7.57
N ARG A 22 -5.71 -12.95 6.88
CA ARG A 22 -7.14 -12.85 7.28
C ARG A 22 -7.58 -11.42 7.58
N GLY A 23 -7.01 -10.46 6.86
CA GLY A 23 -7.28 -9.04 6.99
C GLY A 23 -8.49 -8.59 6.20
N THR A 24 -8.75 -7.30 6.25
CA THR A 24 -9.80 -6.63 5.49
C THR A 24 -9.22 -5.41 4.81
N ILE A 25 -9.44 -5.26 3.52
CA ILE A 25 -9.08 -4.04 2.78
C ILE A 25 -10.27 -3.09 2.88
N THR A 26 -10.03 -1.86 3.34
CA THR A 26 -11.05 -0.81 3.45
C THR A 26 -10.81 0.36 2.51
N TYR A 27 -9.61 0.42 1.90
CA TYR A 27 -9.26 1.44 0.93
C TYR A 27 -8.31 0.86 -0.12
N GLU A 28 -8.61 1.13 -1.38
CA GLU A 28 -7.80 0.79 -2.53
C GLU A 28 -7.78 1.97 -3.50
N ARG A 29 -6.60 2.30 -4.02
CA ARG A 29 -6.45 3.31 -5.07
C ARG A 29 -5.33 2.91 -6.02
N THR A 30 -5.59 3.01 -7.31
CA THR A 30 -4.63 2.61 -8.34
C THR A 30 -4.48 3.70 -9.40
N LYS A 31 -3.26 3.84 -9.92
CA LYS A 31 -2.86 4.64 -11.08
C LYS A 31 -1.86 3.85 -11.91
N ASP A 32 -1.50 4.34 -13.08
CA ASP A 32 -0.74 3.60 -14.11
C ASP A 32 0.53 2.89 -13.60
N ASN A 33 1.22 3.48 -12.64
CA ASN A 33 2.47 2.96 -12.09
C ASN A 33 2.51 2.84 -10.56
N TRP A 34 1.38 3.02 -9.87
CA TRP A 34 1.35 2.86 -8.42
C TRP A 34 -0.02 2.47 -7.90
N PHE A 35 -0.03 1.84 -6.73
CA PHE A 35 -1.27 1.58 -5.99
C PHE A 35 -1.10 1.88 -4.50
N VAL A 36 -2.23 2.02 -3.83
CA VAL A 36 -2.37 2.11 -2.39
C VAL A 36 -3.37 1.06 -1.93
N LEU A 37 -3.02 0.32 -0.88
CA LEU A 37 -3.95 -0.49 -0.11
C LEU A 37 -3.89 -0.06 1.35
N SER A 38 -5.05 0.00 1.99
CA SER A 38 -5.13 0.16 3.44
C SER A 38 -6.33 -0.61 3.98
N GLY A 39 -6.24 -0.97 5.26
CA GLY A 39 -7.21 -1.84 5.88
C GLY A 39 -6.76 -2.28 7.26
N TYR A 40 -7.29 -3.42 7.69
CA TYR A 40 -7.05 -3.99 9.00
C TYR A 40 -6.43 -5.38 8.91
N VAL A 41 -5.37 -5.61 9.67
CA VAL A 41 -4.77 -6.93 9.90
C VAL A 41 -4.45 -7.04 11.40
N ALA A 42 -4.91 -8.11 12.04
CA ALA A 42 -4.64 -8.38 13.47
C ALA A 42 -4.87 -7.17 14.42
N GLY A 43 -5.96 -6.41 14.22
CA GLY A 43 -6.30 -5.23 15.04
C GLY A 43 -5.48 -3.96 14.74
N ARG A 44 -4.58 -4.00 13.76
CA ARG A 44 -3.76 -2.88 13.31
C ARG A 44 -4.28 -2.32 12.00
N ILE A 45 -4.11 -1.03 11.78
CA ILE A 45 -4.22 -0.42 10.46
C ILE A 45 -2.92 -0.67 9.72
N PHE A 46 -3.02 -1.14 8.47
CA PHE A 46 -1.90 -1.11 7.54
C PHE A 46 -2.16 -0.06 6.46
N TYR A 47 -1.10 0.56 5.97
CA TYR A 47 -1.10 1.41 4.80
C TYR A 47 0.11 1.04 3.94
N ARG A 48 -0.15 0.60 2.71
CA ARG A 48 0.87 0.25 1.70
C ARG A 48 0.69 1.16 0.50
N ARG A 49 1.72 1.89 0.10
CA ARG A 49 1.80 2.58 -1.19
C ARG A 49 3.00 2.05 -1.97
N THR A 50 2.77 1.43 -3.12
CA THR A 50 3.83 0.81 -3.94
C THR A 50 3.92 1.49 -5.30
N PHE A 51 5.14 1.85 -5.71
CA PHE A 51 5.47 2.40 -7.02
C PHE A 51 6.24 1.40 -7.87
N LEU A 52 5.95 1.39 -9.16
CA LEU A 52 6.62 0.59 -10.18
C LEU A 52 7.33 1.50 -11.18
N SER A 53 8.49 1.06 -11.65
CA SER A 53 9.12 1.63 -12.84
C SER A 53 8.27 1.37 -14.08
N ARG A 54 8.57 2.07 -15.17
CA ARG A 54 7.96 1.80 -16.50
C ARG A 54 8.18 0.37 -16.99
N ALA A 55 9.23 -0.31 -16.50
CA ALA A 55 9.53 -1.70 -16.82
C ALA A 55 8.77 -2.71 -15.93
N GLY A 56 7.89 -2.24 -15.04
CA GLY A 56 7.10 -3.08 -14.13
C GLY A 56 7.87 -3.57 -12.90
N GLN A 57 9.00 -2.96 -12.56
CA GLN A 57 9.77 -3.34 -11.36
C GLN A 57 9.35 -2.47 -10.19
N VAL A 58 9.15 -3.05 -9.00
CA VAL A 58 8.92 -2.24 -7.79
C VAL A 58 10.14 -1.39 -7.52
N ILE A 59 9.95 -0.08 -7.46
CA ILE A 59 11.03 0.88 -7.16
C ILE A 59 10.96 1.38 -5.72
N ALA A 60 9.77 1.42 -5.14
CA ALA A 60 9.59 1.93 -3.79
C ALA A 60 8.28 1.43 -3.18
N THR A 61 8.29 1.16 -1.87
CA THR A 61 7.06 0.92 -1.09
C THR A 61 7.12 1.68 0.23
N LEU A 62 6.09 2.47 0.52
CA LEU A 62 5.82 3.01 1.84
C LEU A 62 4.89 2.04 2.56
N TRP A 63 5.38 1.45 3.66
CA TRP A 63 4.63 0.54 4.52
C TRP A 63 4.53 1.14 5.92
N ILE A 64 3.31 1.32 6.41
CA ILE A 64 3.05 1.89 7.73
C ILE A 64 2.04 0.99 8.44
N GLU A 65 2.31 0.67 9.70
CA GLU A 65 1.40 -0.08 10.57
C GLU A 65 1.30 0.50 11.96
N PHE A 66 0.08 0.65 12.47
CA PHE A 66 -0.16 1.15 13.81
C PHE A 66 -1.46 0.57 14.39
N PRO A 67 -1.60 0.52 15.73
CA PRO A 67 -2.84 0.10 16.39
C PRO A 67 -4.05 0.92 15.91
N ARG A 68 -5.20 0.26 15.71
CA ARG A 68 -6.40 0.92 15.14
C ARG A 68 -6.94 2.05 16.01
N ASP A 69 -6.84 1.92 17.32
CA ASP A 69 -7.24 2.91 18.33
C ASP A 69 -6.36 4.18 18.29
N MET A 70 -5.15 4.09 17.75
CA MET A 70 -4.25 5.24 17.58
C MET A 70 -4.48 6.00 16.25
N ARG A 71 -5.51 5.66 15.48
CA ARG A 71 -5.80 6.35 14.20
C ARG A 71 -5.84 7.88 14.30
N PRO A 72 -6.56 8.49 15.25
CA PRO A 72 -6.62 9.96 15.34
C PRO A 72 -5.23 10.59 15.54
N CYS A 73 -4.30 9.89 16.19
CA CYS A 73 -2.94 10.37 16.44
C CYS A 73 -2.04 10.30 15.20
N PHE A 74 -2.29 9.36 14.28
CA PHE A 74 -1.39 9.08 13.17
C PHE A 74 -1.94 9.45 11.79
N GLU A 75 -3.24 9.71 11.63
CA GLU A 75 -3.83 9.88 10.30
C GLU A 75 -3.26 11.09 9.52
N GLU A 76 -2.96 12.20 10.20
CA GLU A 76 -2.28 13.34 9.59
C GLU A 76 -0.84 13.03 9.19
N ALA A 77 -0.11 12.27 10.01
CA ALA A 77 1.25 11.85 9.72
C ALA A 77 1.28 10.89 8.52
N VAL A 78 0.36 9.92 8.46
CA VAL A 78 0.21 9.00 7.31
C VAL A 78 -0.13 9.77 6.04
N THR A 79 -1.02 10.76 6.14
CA THR A 79 -1.37 11.62 5.01
C THR A 79 -0.14 12.39 4.53
N THR A 80 0.60 13.03 5.43
CA THR A 80 1.82 13.78 5.12
C THR A 80 2.86 12.89 4.46
N MET A 81 3.18 11.73 5.06
CA MET A 81 4.12 10.77 4.49
C MET A 81 3.69 10.28 3.11
N SER A 82 2.40 9.97 2.92
CA SER A 82 1.85 9.55 1.63
C SER A 82 1.98 10.65 0.57
N LEU A 83 1.71 11.90 0.92
CA LEU A 83 1.81 13.02 -0.01
C LEU A 83 3.27 13.34 -0.36
N SER A 84 4.21 13.13 0.55
CA SER A 84 5.65 13.30 0.31
C SER A 84 6.26 12.12 -0.46
N PHE A 85 5.69 10.92 -0.32
CA PHE A 85 6.16 9.72 -1.01
C PHE A 85 5.61 9.65 -2.45
N ARG A 86 6.31 10.33 -3.36
CA ARG A 86 6.01 10.41 -4.79
C ARG A 86 7.28 10.24 -5.59
N GLU A 87 7.16 9.77 -6.83
CA GLU A 87 8.26 9.84 -7.78
C GLU A 87 8.68 11.31 -7.98
N SER A 88 9.99 11.56 -8.01
CA SER A 88 10.54 12.84 -8.44
C SER A 88 10.15 13.06 -9.91
N ARG A 89 9.63 14.26 -10.21
CA ARG A 89 9.35 14.67 -11.60
C ARG A 89 10.60 14.69 -12.45
#